data_AF-A0A2M9QAT5-F1
#
_entry.id   AF-A0A2M9QAT5-F1
#
_cell.length_a   1.000
_cell.length_b   1.000
_cell.length_c   1.000
_cell.angle_alpha   90.00
_cell.angle_beta   90.00
_cell.angle_gamma   90.00
#
_symmetry.space_group_name_H-M   'P 1'
#
loop_
_entity.id
_entity.type
_entity.pdbx_description
1 polymer ?
#
loop_
_entity_poly.entity_id
_entity_poly.type
_entity_poly.pdbx_seq_one_letter_code
_entity_poly.pdbx_strand_id
1 'polypeptide(L)' 'MTFKQWILQYINEDSPIGDLARDNKVDPKFPDSNSYEELYSYLFSQNASHLCLQSFEKAWQLYKSTATNA' A
#
# COMPACT_ATOMS: atom_id res chain seq x y z
N MET A 1 -13.27 -3.82 -2.15
CA MET A 1 -12.24 -3.19 -1.30
C MET A 1 -11.11 -2.73 -2.22
N THR A 2 -10.50 -1.57 -1.97
CA THR A 2 -9.29 -1.12 -2.67
C THR A 2 -8.04 -1.44 -1.86
N PHE A 3 -6.85 -1.36 -2.44
CA PHE A 3 -5.60 -1.49 -1.67
C PHE A 3 -5.51 -0.41 -0.59
N LYS A 4 -5.89 0.84 -0.92
CA LYS A 4 -5.92 1.97 0.02
C LYS A 4 -6.80 1.67 1.24
N GLN A 5 -7.95 1.02 1.05
CA GLN A 5 -8.81 0.62 2.16
C GLN A 5 -8.24 -0.57 2.94
N TRP A 6 -7.74 -1.58 2.22
CA TRP A 6 -7.21 -2.80 2.82
C TRP A 6 -5.97 -2.54 3.70
N ILE A 7 -5.03 -1.70 3.26
CA ILE A 7 -3.77 -1.47 3.97
C ILE A 7 -3.98 -0.82 5.34
N LEU A 8 -5.11 -0.12 5.56
CA LEU A 8 -5.40 0.57 6.82
C LEU A 8 -5.60 -0.36 8.01
N GLN A 9 -5.85 -1.65 7.80
CA GLN A 9 -5.90 -2.62 8.91
C GLN A 9 -4.56 -2.77 9.63
N TYR A 10 -3.44 -2.43 8.96
CA TYR A 10 -2.07 -2.54 9.48
C TYR A 10 -1.58 -1.26 10.17
N ILE A 11 -2.42 -0.23 10.32
CA ILE A 11 -2.01 1.10 10.84
C ILE A 11 -1.30 1.07 12.21
N ASN A 12 -1.66 0.12 13.07
CA ASN A 12 -1.12 0.00 14.42
C ASN A 12 0.10 -0.93 14.49
N GLU A 13 0.56 -1.48 13.37
CA GLU A 13 1.72 -2.36 13.36
C GLU A 13 3.03 -1.57 13.33
N ASP A 14 3.99 -2.03 14.14
CA ASP A 14 5.38 -1.57 14.09
C ASP A 14 6.15 -2.42 13.07
N SER A 15 5.83 -2.18 11.79
CA SER A 15 6.40 -2.90 10.65
C SER A 15 6.47 -1.99 9.43
N PRO A 16 7.28 -2.30 8.39
CA PRO A 16 7.30 -1.52 7.16
C PRO A 16 5.93 -1.43 6.45
N ILE A 17 5.07 -2.44 6.64
CA ILE A 17 3.69 -2.43 6.12
C ILE A 17 2.83 -1.47 6.95
N GLY A 18 3.02 -1.44 8.27
CA GLY A 18 2.37 -0.47 9.15
C GLY A 18 2.80 0.97 8.89
N ASP A 19 4.08 1.21 8.58
CA ASP A 19 4.57 2.52 8.12
C ASP A 19 3.87 2.94 6.82
N LEU A 20 3.85 2.06 5.81
CA LEU A 20 3.13 2.31 4.57
C LEU A 20 1.62 2.58 4.79
N ALA A 21 0.99 1.89 5.75
CA ALA A 21 -0.39 2.11 6.12
C ALA A 21 -0.62 3.51 6.72
N ARG A 22 0.28 3.96 7.60
CA ARG A 22 0.24 5.31 8.19
C ARG A 22 0.44 6.37 7.12
N ASP A 23 1.42 6.19 6.24
CA ASP A 23 1.70 7.09 5.12
C ASP A 23 0.48 7.26 4.21
N ASN A 24 -0.17 6.14 3.83
CA ASN A 24 -1.38 6.15 3.01
C ASN A 24 -2.57 6.81 3.69
N LYS A 25 -2.69 6.72 5.03
CA LYS A 25 -3.77 7.36 5.77
C LYS A 25 -3.61 8.88 5.80
N VAL A 26 -2.39 9.37 5.95
CA VAL A 26 -2.12 10.81 6.03
C VAL A 26 -2.02 11.47 4.65
N ASP A 27 -1.81 10.69 3.58
CA ASP A 27 -1.79 11.18 2.20
C ASP A 27 -3.20 11.18 1.57
N PRO A 28 -3.90 12.33 1.52
CA PRO A 28 -5.21 12.40 0.88
C PRO A 28 -5.17 12.17 -0.64
N LYS A 29 -4.01 12.36 -1.28
CA LYS A 29 -3.82 12.19 -2.72
C LYS A 29 -3.49 10.75 -3.11
N PHE A 30 -3.20 9.89 -2.14
CA PHE A 30 -2.92 8.48 -2.41
C PHE A 30 -4.09 7.86 -3.20
N PRO A 31 -3.84 7.22 -4.36
CA PRO A 31 -4.91 6.74 -5.22
C PRO A 31 -5.81 5.71 -4.52
N ASP A 32 -7.11 5.87 -4.65
CA ASP A 32 -8.08 4.85 -4.23
C ASP A 32 -8.27 3.81 -5.36
N SER A 33 -7.21 3.03 -5.61
CA SER A 33 -7.12 2.15 -6.78
C SER A 33 -6.91 0.68 -6.41
N ASN A 34 -7.24 -0.17 -7.39
CA ASN A 34 -6.97 -1.61 -7.43
C ASN A 34 -5.95 -1.99 -8.50
N SER A 35 -5.28 -1.00 -9.11
CA SER A 35 -4.22 -1.21 -10.08
C SER A 35 -2.85 -1.17 -9.41
N TYR A 36 -2.09 -2.27 -9.54
CA TYR A 36 -0.69 -2.31 -9.10
C TYR A 36 0.13 -1.21 -9.78
N GLU A 37 -0.01 -1.07 -11.09
CA GLU A 37 0.77 -0.14 -11.90
C GLU A 37 0.50 1.31 -11.52
N GLU A 38 -0.77 1.66 -11.24
CA GLU A 38 -1.15 3.01 -10.82
C GLU A 38 -0.55 3.35 -9.45
N LEU A 39 -0.66 2.44 -8.48
CA LEU A 39 -0.16 2.64 -7.12
C LEU A 39 1.37 2.66 -7.09
N TYR A 40 2.03 1.76 -7.82
CA TYR A 40 3.49 1.73 -7.95
C TYR A 40 4.00 3.01 -8.62
N SER A 41 3.37 3.43 -9.72
CA SER A 41 3.75 4.66 -10.43
C SER A 41 3.56 5.90 -9.55
N TYR A 42 2.48 5.95 -8.75
CA TYR A 42 2.27 7.00 -7.77
C TYR A 42 3.42 7.06 -6.75
N LEU A 43 3.71 5.95 -6.07
CA LEU A 43 4.81 5.87 -5.10
C LEU A 43 6.15 6.26 -5.71
N PHE A 44 6.44 5.76 -6.92
CA PHE A 44 7.65 6.10 -7.66
C PHE A 44 7.72 7.60 -7.98
N SER A 45 6.62 8.22 -8.44
CA SER A 45 6.55 9.65 -8.72
C SER A 45 6.74 10.54 -7.48
N GLN A 46 6.43 10.00 -6.30
CA GLN A 46 6.63 10.65 -5.00
C GLN A 46 8.07 10.49 -4.47
N ASN A 47 8.99 9.95 -5.29
CA ASN A 47 10.37 9.61 -4.89
C ASN A 47 10.41 8.63 -3.71
N ALA A 48 9.47 7.68 -3.64
CA ALA A 48 9.50 6.63 -2.63
C ALA A 48 10.84 5.90 -2.65
N SER A 49 11.39 5.63 -1.46
CA SER A 49 12.64 4.89 -1.33
C SER A 49 12.48 3.46 -1.86
N HIS A 50 13.59 2.84 -2.26
CA HIS A 50 13.57 1.45 -2.70
C HIS A 50 12.98 0.51 -1.63
N LEU A 51 13.22 0.78 -0.34
CA LEU A 51 12.64 0.02 0.77
C LEU A 51 11.12 0.19 0.87
N CYS A 52 10.60 1.39 0.61
CA CYS A 52 9.16 1.65 0.54
C CYS A 52 8.52 0.87 -0.62
N LEU A 53 9.12 0.90 -1.81
CA LEU A 53 8.65 0.15 -2.98
C LEU A 53 8.65 -1.37 -2.74
N GLN A 54 9.71 -1.91 -2.12
CA GLN A 54 9.75 -3.33 -1.72
C GLN A 54 8.68 -3.68 -0.67
N SER A 55 8.41 -2.78 0.27
CA SER A 55 7.36 -2.97 1.28
C SER A 55 5.97 -2.94 0.64
N PHE A 56 5.75 -2.04 -0.31
CA PHE A 56 4.56 -2.01 -1.14
C PHE A 56 4.37 -3.30 -1.94
N GLU A 57 5.40 -3.81 -2.60
CA GLU A 57 5.33 -5.08 -3.36
C GLU A 57 4.90 -6.25 -2.46
N LYS A 58 5.48 -6.36 -1.25
CA LYS A 58 5.09 -7.39 -0.27
C LYS A 58 3.65 -7.21 0.18
N ALA A 59 3.26 -5.99 0.54
CA ALA A 59 1.90 -5.66 0.93
C ALA A 59 0.90 -5.97 -0.19
N TRP A 60 1.26 -5.72 -1.45
CA TRP A 60 0.42 -6.02 -2.61
C TRP A 60 0.17 -7.51 -2.80
N GLN A 61 1.18 -8.36 -2.60
CA GLN A 61 0.98 -9.81 -2.68
C GLN A 61 0.02 -10.30 -1.60
N LEU A 62 0.17 -9.80 -0.36
CA LEU A 62 -0.75 -10.10 0.75
C LEU A 62 -2.17 -9.64 0.41
N TYR A 63 -2.32 -8.43 -0.13
CA TYR A 63 -3.60 -7.91 -0.57
C TYR A 63 -4.29 -8.85 -1.56
N LYS A 64 -3.60 -9.26 -2.63
CA LYS A 64 -4.15 -10.19 -3.63
C LYS A 64 -4.52 -11.54 -3.01
N SER A 65 -3.70 -12.07 -2.11
CA SER A 65 -4.01 -13.33 -1.41
C SER A 65 -5.27 -13.22 -0.54
N THR A 66 -5.50 -12.08 0.11
CA THR A 66 -6.75 -11.86 0.87
C THR A 66 -7.95 -11.60 -0.02
N ALA A 67 -7.77 -10.94 -1.18
CA ALA A 67 -8.82 -10.65 -2.14
C ALA A 67 -9.27 -11.88 -2.95
N THR A 68 -8.41 -12.89 -3.10
CA THR A 68 -8.72 -14.14 -3.81
C THR A 68 -9.45 -15.16 -2.92
N ASN A 69 -9.46 -14.93 -1.60
CA ASN A 69 -10.12 -15.79 -0.60
C ASN A 69 -11.46 -15.21 -0.10
N ALA A 70 -12.06 -14.28 -0.86
CA ALA A 70 -13.34 -13.64 -0.56
C ALA A 70 -14.38 -13.94 -1.64
#